data_AF-A0A848TJ67-F1
#
_entry.id   AF-A0A848TJ67-F1
#
_cell.length_a   1.000
_cell.length_b   1.000
_cell.length_c   1.000
_cell.angle_alpha   90.00
_cell.angle_beta   90.00
_cell.angle_gamma   90.00
#
_symmetry.space_group_name_H-M   'P 1'
#
loop_
_entity.id
_entity.type
_entity.pdbx_description
1 polymer ?
#
loop_
_entity_poly.entity_id
_entity_poly.type
_entity_poly.pdbx_seq_one_letter_code
_entity_poly.pdbx_strand_id
1 'polypeptide(L)'
;MTNPTVPDTYKREIKEAVRIGRHCIIGTGSIVFPGVNMADGCSLVAMSLLTADTEEWGIYVGVPAKKVKDRSRELLKLEREYLSEDE
;
A
#
# COMPACT_ATOMS: atom_id res chain seq x y z
N MET A 1 -14.39 -23.81 -4.26
CA MET A 1 -13.38 -24.67 -3.59
C MET A 1 -12.01 -23.99 -3.70
N THR A 2 -11.04 -24.32 -2.84
CA THR A 2 -9.76 -23.57 -2.72
C THR A 2 -8.50 -24.37 -3.12
N ASN A 3 -8.65 -25.64 -3.49
CA ASN A 3 -7.54 -26.54 -3.79
C ASN A 3 -6.91 -26.22 -5.17
N PRO A 4 -5.56 -26.18 -5.31
CA PRO A 4 -4.88 -25.92 -6.59
C PRO A 4 -5.22 -26.87 -7.73
N THR A 5 -5.62 -28.11 -7.44
CA THR A 5 -5.99 -29.12 -8.46
C THR A 5 -7.46 -29.04 -8.90
N VAL A 6 -8.22 -28.09 -8.38
CA VAL A 6 -9.61 -27.83 -8.80
C VAL A 6 -9.63 -26.88 -10.01
N PRO A 7 -10.39 -27.18 -11.08
CA PRO A 7 -10.54 -26.29 -12.23
C PRO A 7 -11.07 -24.90 -11.86
N ASP A 8 -10.64 -23.87 -12.60
CA ASP A 8 -10.94 -22.46 -12.34
C ASP A 8 -12.44 -22.14 -12.24
N THR A 9 -13.28 -22.86 -12.99
CA THR A 9 -14.75 -22.71 -12.96
C THR A 9 -15.35 -22.91 -11.57
N TYR A 10 -14.66 -23.62 -10.66
CA TYR A 10 -15.12 -23.89 -9.30
C TYR A 10 -14.34 -23.11 -8.24
N LYS A 11 -13.43 -22.22 -8.65
CA LYS A 11 -12.64 -21.34 -7.78
C LYS A 11 -13.14 -19.91 -7.89
N ARG A 12 -13.08 -19.16 -6.79
CA ARG A 12 -13.38 -17.72 -6.75
C ARG A 12 -12.16 -16.99 -6.19
N GLU A 13 -11.07 -17.05 -6.94
CA GLU A 13 -9.82 -16.37 -6.61
C GLU A 13 -9.83 -14.94 -7.16
N ILE A 14 -9.30 -14.00 -6.39
CA ILE A 14 -9.13 -12.61 -6.81
C ILE A 14 -7.68 -12.45 -7.25
N LYS A 15 -7.48 -12.19 -8.55
CA LYS A 15 -6.17 -11.98 -9.17
C LYS A 15 -6.14 -10.57 -9.74
N GLU A 16 -5.79 -9.62 -8.89
CA GLU A 16 -5.74 -8.21 -9.25
C GLU A 16 -4.38 -7.61 -8.88
N ALA A 17 -3.89 -6.70 -9.70
CA ALA A 17 -2.63 -6.03 -9.47
C ALA A 17 -2.72 -5.13 -8.23
N VAL A 18 -1.69 -5.15 -7.40
CA VAL A 18 -1.51 -4.19 -6.31
C VAL A 18 -0.63 -3.06 -6.83
N ARG A 19 -1.08 -1.82 -6.67
CA ARG A 19 -0.31 -0.63 -7.10
C ARG A 19 0.20 0.11 -5.88
N ILE A 20 1.50 0.36 -5.86
CA ILE A 20 2.15 1.13 -4.79
C ILE A 20 2.70 2.41 -5.41
N GLY A 21 2.19 3.54 -4.95
CA GLY A 21 2.60 4.87 -5.36
C GLY A 21 4.02 5.24 -4.90
N ARG A 22 4.47 6.42 -5.35
CA ARG A 22 5.77 6.98 -4.97
C ARG A 22 5.82 7.30 -3.48
N HIS A 23 7.01 7.20 -2.89
CA HIS A 23 7.24 7.55 -1.48
C HIS A 23 6.41 6.76 -0.46
N CYS A 24 5.78 5.66 -0.87
CA CYS A 24 5.05 4.79 0.04
C CYS A 24 5.98 4.02 0.97
N ILE A 25 5.52 3.77 2.20
CA ILE A 25 6.20 2.88 3.15
C ILE A 25 5.23 1.82 3.68
N ILE A 26 5.67 0.57 3.65
CA ILE A 26 4.94 -0.58 4.17
C ILE A 26 5.71 -1.11 5.39
N GLY A 27 5.08 -0.97 6.55
CA GLY A 27 5.62 -1.48 7.81
C GLY A 27 5.72 -3.00 7.82
N THR A 28 6.67 -3.51 8.60
CA THR A 28 6.95 -4.94 8.71
C THR A 28 5.70 -5.73 9.16
N GLY A 29 5.49 -6.88 8.54
CA GLY A 29 4.36 -7.77 8.88
C GLY A 29 2.99 -7.27 8.43
N SER A 30 2.94 -6.21 7.63
CA SER A 30 1.68 -5.73 7.04
C SER A 30 1.28 -6.56 5.81
N ILE A 31 -0.02 -6.62 5.56
CA ILE A 31 -0.63 -7.40 4.48
C ILE A 31 -1.45 -6.44 3.60
N VAL A 32 -1.29 -6.53 2.28
CA VAL A 32 -2.05 -5.75 1.30
C VAL A 32 -2.87 -6.70 0.44
N PHE A 33 -4.17 -6.46 0.33
CA PHE A 33 -5.07 -7.30 -0.44
C PHE A 33 -4.93 -7.09 -1.96
N PRO A 34 -5.26 -8.11 -2.79
CA PRO A 34 -5.31 -7.96 -4.24
C PRO A 34 -6.21 -6.80 -4.66
N GLY A 35 -5.81 -6.05 -5.69
CA GLY A 35 -6.59 -4.95 -6.27
C GLY A 35 -6.45 -3.60 -5.56
N VAL A 36 -5.75 -3.55 -4.42
CA VAL A 36 -5.57 -2.30 -3.67
C VAL A 36 -4.60 -1.35 -4.39
N ASN A 37 -5.02 -0.09 -4.47
CA ASN A 37 -4.19 1.04 -4.90
C ASN A 37 -3.74 1.84 -3.68
N MET A 38 -2.45 1.77 -3.37
CA MET A 38 -1.81 2.58 -2.34
C MET A 38 -1.30 3.87 -2.97
N ALA A 39 -2.03 4.96 -2.77
CA ALA A 39 -1.73 6.29 -3.31
C ALA A 39 -0.39 6.87 -2.81
N ASP A 40 0.13 7.87 -3.51
CA ASP A 40 1.46 8.44 -3.26
C ASP A 40 1.63 8.96 -1.81
N GLY A 41 2.82 8.74 -1.26
CA GLY A 41 3.21 9.21 0.06
C GLY A 41 2.54 8.47 1.22
N CYS A 42 1.79 7.39 0.98
CA CYS A 42 1.11 6.67 2.06
C CYS A 42 2.08 5.92 2.98
N SER A 43 1.67 5.75 4.24
CA SER A 43 2.41 4.98 5.24
C SER A 43 1.49 3.95 5.88
N LEU A 44 1.75 2.67 5.62
CA LEU A 44 1.08 1.57 6.31
C LEU A 44 1.93 1.16 7.51
N VAL A 45 1.41 1.32 8.74
CA VAL A 45 2.13 0.96 9.96
C VAL A 45 2.30 -0.56 10.05
N ALA A 46 3.31 -1.02 10.79
CA ALA A 46 3.60 -2.44 11.00
C ALA A 46 2.36 -3.23 11.48
N MET A 47 2.30 -4.51 11.11
CA MET A 47 1.21 -5.43 11.44
C MET A 47 -0.20 -4.91 11.08
N SER A 48 -0.32 -4.18 9.96
CA SER A 48 -1.60 -3.65 9.48
C SER A 48 -2.13 -4.38 8.25
N LEU A 49 -3.45 -4.44 8.11
CA LEU A 49 -4.14 -5.13 7.01
C LEU A 49 -4.85 -4.14 6.11
N LEU A 50 -4.31 -3.89 4.92
CA LEU A 50 -4.90 -2.96 3.95
C LEU A 50 -5.82 -3.70 2.99
N THR A 51 -7.13 -3.43 3.10
CA THR A 51 -8.19 -4.07 2.29
C THR A 51 -8.87 -3.13 1.30
N ALA A 52 -8.54 -1.84 1.31
CA ALA A 52 -9.15 -0.81 0.48
C ALA A 52 -8.09 0.21 0.05
N ASP A 53 -8.41 0.95 -0.99
CA ASP A 53 -7.54 1.99 -1.54
C ASP A 53 -7.24 3.08 -0.51
N THR A 54 -6.06 3.68 -0.63
CA THR A 54 -5.62 4.75 0.26
C THR A 54 -5.75 6.13 -0.39
N GLU A 55 -5.86 7.15 0.45
CA GLU A 55 -5.77 8.56 0.09
C GLU A 55 -4.32 9.00 0.18
N GLU A 56 -3.91 9.89 -0.74
CA GLU A 56 -2.54 10.41 -0.78
C GLU A 56 -2.09 10.94 0.58
N TRP A 57 -0.81 10.70 0.91
CA TRP A 57 -0.19 11.16 2.14
C TRP A 57 -0.93 10.72 3.41
N GLY A 58 -1.66 9.59 3.41
CA GLY A 58 -2.31 9.07 4.60
C GLY A 58 -1.42 8.12 5.42
N ILE A 59 -1.60 8.11 6.74
CA ILE A 59 -1.03 7.10 7.66
C ILE A 59 -2.12 6.12 8.07
N TYR A 60 -1.92 4.85 7.77
CA TYR A 60 -2.88 3.76 7.94
C TYR A 60 -2.42 2.78 9.02
N VAL A 61 -3.32 2.42 9.95
CA VAL A 61 -3.00 1.55 11.09
C VAL A 61 -4.13 0.56 11.35
N GLY A 62 -3.75 -0.67 11.72
CA GLY A 62 -4.64 -1.67 12.30
C GLY A 62 -5.12 -2.74 11.32
N VAL A 63 -6.05 -3.57 11.79
CA VAL A 63 -6.63 -4.70 11.05
C VAL A 63 -8.17 -4.63 11.17
N PRO A 64 -8.92 -4.15 10.16
CA PRO A 64 -8.43 -3.55 8.90
C PRO A 64 -7.81 -2.17 9.13
N ALA A 65 -6.90 -1.79 8.25
CA ALA A 65 -6.13 -0.56 8.33
C ALA A 65 -7.04 0.65 8.06
N LYS A 66 -7.05 1.61 8.97
CA LYS A 66 -7.80 2.87 8.85
C LYS A 66 -6.86 4.06 8.85
N LYS A 67 -7.23 5.13 8.13
CA LYS A 67 -6.48 6.39 8.15
C LYS A 67 -6.58 7.01 9.54
N VAL A 68 -5.43 7.29 10.15
CA VAL A 68 -5.34 7.90 11.49
C VAL A 68 -4.97 9.38 11.39
N LYS A 69 -4.09 9.74 10.45
CA LYS A 69 -3.64 11.13 10.22
C LYS A 69 -2.99 11.28 8.85
N ASP A 70 -2.76 12.52 8.45
CA ASP A 70 -1.94 12.84 7.29
C ASP A 70 -0.43 12.76 7.63
N ARG A 71 0.35 12.35 6.64
CA ARG A 71 1.80 12.24 6.65
C ARG A 71 2.41 13.55 6.16
N SER A 72 3.49 13.97 6.83
CA SER A 72 4.25 15.13 6.42
C SER A 72 4.80 15.01 4.99
N ARG A 73 4.72 16.10 4.22
CA ARG A 73 5.23 16.22 2.85
C ARG A 73 6.65 16.76 2.74
N GLU A 74 7.32 16.97 3.88
CA GLU A 74 8.67 17.55 3.94
C GLU A 74 9.71 16.74 3.15
N LEU A 75 9.51 15.43 3.00
CA LEU A 75 10.39 14.55 2.23
C LEU A 75 10.47 14.93 0.73
N LEU A 76 9.48 15.65 0.19
CA LEU A 76 9.54 16.16 -1.19
C LEU A 76 10.55 17.30 -1.37
N LYS A 77 10.99 17.94 -0.29
CA LYS A 77 12.10 18.92 -0.34
C LYS A 77 13.42 18.17 -0.47
N LEU A 78 13.61 17.13 0.36
CA LEU A 78 14.79 16.26 0.32
C LEU A 78 14.93 15.54 -1.02
N GLU A 79 13.82 15.07 -1.61
CA GLU A 79 13.84 14.48 -2.95
C GLU A 79 14.35 15.48 -4.00
N ARG A 80 13.92 16.74 -3.94
CA ARG A 80 14.36 17.78 -4.89
C ARG A 80 15.83 18.11 -4.72
N GLU A 81 16.30 18.21 -3.49
CA GLU A 81 17.71 18.43 -3.17
C GLU A 81 18.58 17.27 -3.70
N TYR A 82 18.18 16.03 -3.40
CA TYR A 82 18.85 14.83 -3.89
C TYR A 82 18.95 14.79 -5.42
N LEU A 83 17.84 15.05 -6.13
CA LEU A 83 17.84 15.04 -7.60
C LEU A 83 18.68 16.18 -8.22
N SER A 84 18.90 17.28 -7.50
CA SER A 84 19.74 18.39 -7.97
C SER A 84 21.23 18.18 -7.73
N GLU A 85 21.63 17.24 -6.86
CA GLU A 85 23.03 16.87 -6.64
C GLU A 85 23.55 15.89 -7.70
N ASP A 86 22.65 15.15 -8.34
CA ASP A 86 22.95 14.14 -9.37
C ASP A 86 22.97 14.73 -10.81
N GLU A 87 22.71 16.04 -10.98
CA GLU A 87 22.85 16.81 -12.25
C GLU A 87 24.18 17.56 -12.34
#